data_AF-A0A7Z9S1M7-F1
#
_entry.id   AF-A0A7Z9S1M7-F1
#
_cell.length_a   1.000
_cell.length_b   1.000
_cell.length_c   1.000
_cell.angle_alpha   90.00
_cell.angle_beta   90.00
_cell.angle_gamma   90.00
#
_symmetry.space_group_name_H-M   'P 1'
#
loop_
_entity.id
_entity.type
_entity.pdbx_description
1 polymer ?
#
loop_
_entity_poly.entity_id
_entity_poly.type
_entity_poly.pdbx_seq_one_letter_code
_entity_poly.pdbx_strand_id
1 'polypeptide(L)'
;MTKIEPVSLTISATLDIGVNVTCPLWAEALPTAAGLSLDAADAAYHSALEHSEAKGDPGAEVSIVLADDAFVRELNRDFRGEDKATNVLSFPSAGTEEPPAPPGEP
;
A
#
# COMPACT_ATOMS: atom_id res chain seq x y z
N MET A 1 -35.01 0.44 36.60
CA MET A 1 -33.56 0.59 36.36
C MET A 1 -33.24 -0.17 35.09
N THR A 2 -33.03 0.56 33.99
CA THR A 2 -32.79 0.01 32.65
C THR A 2 -31.41 -0.65 32.62
N LYS A 3 -31.37 -1.94 32.27
CA LYS A 3 -30.15 -2.72 32.15
C LYS A 3 -29.44 -2.26 30.86
N ILE A 4 -28.30 -1.60 31.00
CA ILE A 4 -27.45 -1.24 29.86
C ILE A 4 -26.70 -2.51 29.46
N GLU A 5 -27.01 -3.04 28.28
CA GLU A 5 -26.26 -4.14 27.68
C GLU A 5 -24.98 -3.58 27.01
N PRO A 6 -23.85 -4.30 27.07
CA PRO A 6 -22.63 -3.84 26.44
C PRO A 6 -22.79 -3.86 24.91
N VAL A 7 -22.70 -2.69 24.29
CA VAL A 7 -22.56 -2.57 22.83
C VAL A 7 -21.17 -3.11 22.48
N SER A 8 -21.11 -4.29 21.85
CA SER A 8 -19.90 -4.72 21.15
C SER A 8 -19.75 -3.87 19.90
N LEU A 9 -18.83 -2.90 19.91
CA LEU A 9 -18.35 -2.29 18.69
C LEU A 9 -17.33 -3.26 18.07
N THR A 10 -17.73 -3.94 17.01
CA THR A 10 -16.78 -4.61 16.13
C THR A 10 -16.00 -3.51 15.40
N ILE A 11 -14.74 -3.30 15.79
CA ILE A 11 -13.80 -2.52 14.98
C ILE A 11 -13.51 -3.39 13.76
N SER A 12 -14.06 -3.04 12.61
CA SER A 12 -13.57 -3.59 11.33
C SER A 12 -12.10 -3.18 11.23
N ALA A 13 -11.22 -4.09 10.86
CA ALA A 13 -9.82 -3.74 10.67
C ALA A 13 -9.74 -2.64 9.58
N THR A 14 -9.23 -1.47 9.94
CA THR A 14 -9.10 -0.32 9.04
C THR A 14 -7.64 -0.17 8.65
N LEU A 15 -7.38 0.06 7.36
CA LEU A 15 -6.06 0.41 6.85
C LEU A 15 -5.88 1.93 6.86
N ASP A 16 -4.77 2.43 7.40
CA ASP A 16 -4.36 3.83 7.22
C ASP A 16 -3.66 3.97 5.86
N ILE A 17 -4.13 4.89 5.02
CA ILE A 17 -3.68 5.01 3.62
C ILE A 17 -3.21 6.43 3.34
N GLY A 18 -1.91 6.59 3.12
CA GLY A 18 -1.30 7.82 2.60
C GLY A 18 -1.14 7.76 1.09
N VAL A 19 -1.63 8.76 0.36
CA VAL A 19 -1.35 8.92 -1.08
C VAL A 19 -0.69 10.28 -1.34
N ASN A 20 0.48 10.27 -1.95
CA ASN A 20 1.21 11.47 -2.36
C ASN A 20 1.38 11.50 -3.87
N VAL A 21 1.04 12.63 -4.51
CA VAL A 21 1.24 12.82 -5.95
C VAL A 21 2.40 13.79 -6.14
N THR A 22 3.55 13.27 -6.56
CA THR A 22 4.76 14.08 -6.77
C THR A 22 4.92 14.51 -8.23
N CYS A 23 4.33 13.77 -9.18
CA CYS A 23 4.35 14.11 -10.60
C CYS A 23 2.98 14.63 -11.08
N PRO A 24 2.88 15.91 -11.53
CA PRO A 24 1.62 16.51 -11.99
C PRO A 24 0.95 15.78 -13.17
N LEU A 25 1.74 15.09 -14.01
CA LEU A 25 1.24 14.36 -15.18
C LEU A 25 0.22 13.28 -14.80
N TRP A 26 0.28 12.74 -13.58
CA TRP A 26 -0.74 11.82 -13.07
C TRP A 26 -2.10 12.49 -12.95
N ALA A 27 -2.17 13.71 -12.41
CA ALA A 27 -3.42 14.44 -12.27
C ALA A 27 -3.93 14.97 -13.61
N GLU A 28 -3.04 15.24 -14.57
CA GLU A 28 -3.41 15.64 -15.93
C GLU A 28 -3.99 14.46 -16.72
N ALA A 29 -3.34 13.30 -16.68
CA ALA A 29 -3.78 12.11 -17.41
C ALA A 29 -4.99 11.43 -16.76
N LEU A 30 -5.04 11.42 -15.41
CA LEU A 30 -6.11 10.83 -14.61
C LEU A 30 -6.36 11.69 -13.36
N PRO A 31 -7.27 12.68 -13.42
CA PRO A 31 -7.55 13.58 -12.30
C PRO A 31 -7.96 12.88 -11.00
N THR A 32 -8.49 11.66 -11.09
CA THR A 32 -8.90 10.84 -9.95
C THR A 32 -7.84 9.87 -9.47
N ALA A 33 -6.59 9.95 -9.95
CA ALA A 33 -5.55 8.96 -9.67
C ALA A 33 -5.34 8.73 -8.16
N ALA A 34 -5.26 9.81 -7.37
CA ALA A 34 -5.11 9.70 -5.92
C ALA A 34 -6.29 8.99 -5.24
N GLY A 35 -7.53 9.33 -5.65
CA GLY A 35 -8.74 8.68 -5.15
C GLY A 35 -8.80 7.20 -5.53
N LEU A 36 -8.46 6.88 -6.79
CA LEU A 36 -8.40 5.50 -7.25
C LEU A 36 -7.35 4.69 -6.49
N SER A 37 -6.20 5.29 -6.15
CA SER A 37 -5.18 4.64 -5.31
C SER A 37 -5.69 4.36 -3.89
N LEU A 38 -6.43 5.29 -3.29
CA LEU A 38 -7.07 5.08 -1.98
C LEU A 38 -8.06 3.91 -2.03
N ASP A 39 -9.00 3.95 -2.98
CA ASP A 39 -10.04 2.93 -3.13
C ASP A 39 -9.44 1.55 -3.43
N ALA A 40 -8.41 1.49 -4.28
CA ALA A 40 -7.72 0.25 -4.62
C ALA A 40 -6.97 -0.35 -3.43
N ALA A 41 -6.31 0.49 -2.62
CA ALA A 41 -5.59 0.01 -1.43
C ALA A 41 -6.54 -0.53 -0.36
N ASP A 42 -7.66 0.15 -0.10
CA ASP A 42 -8.71 -0.32 0.82
C ASP A 42 -9.31 -1.65 0.36
N ALA A 43 -9.70 -1.73 -0.93
CA ALA A 43 -10.26 -2.94 -1.51
C ALA A 43 -9.28 -4.11 -1.47
N ALA A 44 -8.00 -3.86 -1.77
CA ALA A 44 -6.96 -4.89 -1.72
C ALA A 44 -6.74 -5.42 -0.30
N TYR A 45 -6.74 -4.54 0.71
CA TYR A 45 -6.61 -4.93 2.12
C TYR A 45 -7.78 -5.78 2.58
N HIS A 46 -9.01 -5.34 2.34
CA HIS A 46 -10.20 -6.12 2.69
C HIS A 46 -10.23 -7.47 1.97
N SER A 47 -9.89 -7.51 0.68
CA SER A 47 -9.78 -8.76 -0.07
C SER A 47 -8.73 -9.71 0.53
N ALA A 48 -7.57 -9.19 0.95
CA ALA A 48 -6.53 -9.98 1.59
C ALA A 48 -6.97 -10.56 2.95
N LEU A 49 -7.76 -9.82 3.73
CA LEU A 49 -8.32 -10.32 5.00
C LEU A 49 -9.36 -11.41 4.79
N GLU A 50 -10.19 -11.31 3.74
CA GLU A 50 -11.17 -12.35 3.40
C GLU A 50 -10.51 -13.68 3.00
N HIS A 51 -9.32 -13.62 2.40
CA HIS A 51 -8.62 -14.78 1.85
C HIS A 51 -7.45 -15.27 2.73
N SER A 52 -7.27 -14.71 3.94
CA SER A 52 -6.22 -15.12 4.86
C SER A 52 -6.79 -15.50 6.22
N GLU A 53 -6.07 -16.36 6.96
CA GLU A 53 -6.38 -16.63 8.37
C GLU A 53 -5.88 -15.48 9.29
N ALA A 54 -5.29 -14.44 8.72
CA ALA A 54 -4.78 -13.30 9.45
C ALA A 54 -5.95 -12.45 9.97
N LYS A 55 -5.91 -12.12 11.26
CA LYS A 55 -6.76 -11.05 11.80
C LYS A 55 -6.09 -9.75 11.41
N GLY A 56 -6.81 -8.89 10.67
CA GLY A 56 -6.28 -7.61 10.22
C GLY A 56 -5.63 -6.83 11.37
N ASP A 57 -4.48 -6.23 11.09
CA ASP A 57 -3.75 -5.43 12.07
C ASP A 57 -4.45 -4.07 12.23
N PRO A 58 -4.92 -3.70 13.44
CA PRO A 58 -5.52 -2.39 13.68
C PRO A 58 -4.53 -1.22 13.48
N GLY A 59 -3.23 -1.48 13.36
CA GLY A 59 -2.19 -0.51 12.99
C GLY A 59 -1.66 -0.69 11.57
N ALA A 60 -2.38 -1.38 10.68
CA ALA A 60 -1.97 -1.51 9.29
C ALA A 60 -1.91 -0.13 8.61
N GLU A 61 -0.79 0.14 7.93
CA GLU A 61 -0.57 1.37 7.16
C GLU A 61 0.04 1.05 5.79
N VAL A 62 -0.35 1.82 4.77
CA VAL A 62 0.33 1.85 3.47
C VAL A 62 0.51 3.29 2.98
N SER A 63 1.68 3.56 2.41
CA SER A 63 1.99 4.83 1.73
C SER A 63 2.23 4.58 0.25
N ILE A 64 1.50 5.32 -0.60
CA ILE A 64 1.57 5.25 -2.07
C ILE A 64 2.08 6.58 -2.60
N VAL A 65 3.08 6.54 -3.49
CA VAL A 65 3.63 7.73 -4.15
C VAL A 65 3.44 7.59 -5.66
N LEU A 66 2.70 8.52 -6.26
CA LEU A 66 2.54 8.64 -7.71
C LEU A 66 3.63 9.57 -8.26
N ALA A 67 4.70 8.97 -8.77
CA ALA A 67 5.91 9.65 -9.21
C ALA A 67 6.20 9.45 -10.71
N ASP A 68 7.30 10.05 -11.19
CA ASP A 68 7.82 9.87 -12.53
C ASP A 68 8.95 8.83 -12.61
N ASP A 69 9.36 8.50 -13.83
CA ASP A 69 10.43 7.53 -14.10
C ASP A 69 11.78 7.94 -13.51
N ALA A 70 12.06 9.25 -13.40
CA ALA A 70 13.32 9.74 -12.85
C ALA A 70 13.41 9.43 -11.35
N PHE A 71 12.35 9.75 -10.61
CA PHE A 71 12.24 9.45 -9.19
C PHE A 71 12.27 7.93 -8.93
N VAL A 72 11.52 7.14 -9.71
CA VAL A 72 11.50 5.68 -9.55
C VAL A 72 12.84 5.06 -9.90
N ARG A 73 13.54 5.53 -10.94
CA ARG A 73 14.89 5.05 -11.29
C ARG A 73 15.90 5.30 -10.17
N GLU A 74 15.86 6.48 -9.55
CA GLU A 74 16.73 6.79 -8.40
C GLU A 74 16.48 5.83 -7.24
N LEU A 75 15.22 5.59 -6.87
CA LEU A 75 14.88 4.62 -5.82
C LEU A 75 15.27 3.19 -6.20
N ASN A 76 15.05 2.77 -7.44
CA ASN A 76 15.39 1.42 -7.87
C ASN A 76 16.92 1.20 -7.83
N ARG A 77 17.70 2.20 -8.24
CA ARG A 77 19.15 2.17 -8.10
C ARG A 77 19.56 2.08 -6.63
N ASP A 78 18.98 2.93 -5.78
CA ASP A 78 19.45 3.09 -4.41
C ASP A 78 19.05 1.90 -3.51
N PHE A 79 17.90 1.27 -3.75
CA PHE A 79 17.39 0.16 -2.92
C PHE A 79 17.52 -1.23 -3.56
N ARG A 80 17.54 -1.33 -4.90
CA ARG A 80 17.67 -2.61 -5.63
C ARG A 80 19.00 -2.75 -6.38
N GLY A 81 19.80 -1.69 -6.46
CA GLY A 81 21.02 -1.68 -7.29
C GLY A 81 20.76 -1.63 -8.79
N GLU A 82 19.49 -1.43 -9.21
CA GLU A 82 19.10 -1.43 -10.61
C GLU A 82 18.89 0.00 -11.14
N ASP A 83 19.82 0.49 -11.96
CA ASP A 83 19.74 1.84 -12.55
C ASP A 83 18.80 1.93 -13.77
N LYS A 84 17.54 1.56 -13.56
CA LYS A 84 16.45 1.66 -14.54
C LYS A 84 15.14 1.99 -13.84
N ALA A 85 14.27 2.73 -14.53
CA ALA A 85 12.90 2.92 -14.07
C ALA A 85 12.14 1.58 -14.13
N THR A 86 11.17 1.42 -13.22
CA THR A 86 10.21 0.30 -13.20
C THR A 86 8.80 0.88 -13.05
N ASN A 87 7.78 0.11 -13.39
CA ASN A 87 6.39 0.56 -13.27
C ASN A 87 5.97 0.73 -11.80
N VAL A 88 6.46 -0.16 -10.92
CA VAL A 88 6.12 -0.18 -9.49
C VAL A 88 7.35 -0.60 -8.70
N LEU A 89 7.57 0.07 -7.57
CA LEU A 89 8.56 -0.31 -6.57
C LEU A 89 7.87 -0.33 -5.20
N SER A 90 7.93 -1.47 -4.51
CA SER A 90 7.36 -1.66 -3.18
C SER A 90 8.46 -1.90 -2.16
N PHE A 91 8.19 -1.45 -0.93
CA PHE A 91 9.08 -1.60 0.22
C PHE A 91 8.32 -2.29 1.35
N PRO A 92 8.92 -3.30 2.01
CA PRO A 92 8.31 -3.91 3.18
C PRO A 92 8.28 -2.94 4.37
N SER A 93 7.30 -3.08 5.26
CA SER A 93 7.29 -2.35 6.52
C SER A 93 8.50 -2.76 7.38
N ALA A 94 9.03 -1.81 8.15
CA ALA A 94 10.22 -2.02 8.98
C ALA A 94 10.04 -3.25 9.91
N GLY A 95 10.85 -4.29 9.68
CA GLY A 95 10.79 -5.55 10.45
C GLY A 95 10.12 -6.72 9.72
N THR A 96 9.60 -6.52 8.52
CA THR A 96 9.22 -7.63 7.62
C THR A 96 10.42 -7.95 6.74
N GLU A 97 11.05 -9.11 6.98
CA GLU A 97 12.16 -9.59 6.17
C GLU A 97 11.66 -9.86 4.75
N GLU A 98 12.34 -9.29 3.77
CA GLU A 98 11.94 -9.45 2.37
C GLU A 98 12.09 -10.92 2.00
N PRO A 99 11.03 -11.60 1.51
CA PRO A 99 11.17 -12.98 1.09
C PRO A 99 12.24 -13.05 -0.01
N PRO A 100 13.13 -14.06 0.01
CA PRO A 100 14.21 -14.16 -0.97
C PRO A 100 13.60 -14.16 -2.37
N ALA A 101 14.24 -13.41 -3.28
CA ALA A 101 13.84 -13.39 -4.69
C ALA A 101 13.68 -14.82 -5.21
N PRO A 102 12.61 -15.12 -5.95
CA PRO A 102 12.41 -16.44 -6.52
C PRO A 102 13.65 -16.84 -7.35
N PRO A 103 14.15 -18.09 -7.23
CA PRO A 103 15.34 -18.50 -7.97
C PRO A 103 15.11 -18.44 -9.49
N GLY A 104 15.84 -17.55 -10.17
CA GLY A 104 16.08 -17.63 -11.61
C GLY A 104 15.07 -16.93 -12.52
N GLU A 105 14.84 -15.63 -12.33
CA GLU A 105 14.36 -14.80 -13.46
C GLU A 105 15.58 -14.20 -14.21
N PRO A 106 15.61 -14.31 -15.56
CA PRO A 106 16.78 -14.02 -16.40
C PRO A 106 17.13 -12.53 -16.52
#